data_AF-A0A1C5M2D5-F1
#
_entry.id   AF-A0A1C5M2D5-F1
#
_cell.length_a   1.000
_cell.length_b   1.000
_cell.length_c   1.000
_cell.angle_alpha   90.00
_cell.angle_beta   90.00
_cell.angle_gamma   90.00
#
_symmetry.space_group_name_H-M   'P 1'
#
loop_
_entity.id
_entity.type
_entity.pdbx_description
1 polymer ?
#
loop_
_entity_poly.entity_id
_entity_poly.type
_entity_poly.pdbx_seq_one_letter_code
_entity_poly.pdbx_strand_id
1 'polypeptide(L)' 'MQKTYKRAIFECIDYEDMKEIFRKNYADKYRLISYRLTRINEVSHRAILIMHQKKVK' A
#
# COMPACT_ATOMS: atom_id res chain seq x y z
N MET A 1 17.64 -5.91 -14.90
CA MET A 1 17.22 -4.86 -13.95
C MET A 1 16.36 -5.52 -12.88
N GLN A 2 16.84 -5.65 -11.63
CA GLN A 2 15.98 -6.08 -10.53
C GLN A 2 14.86 -5.04 -10.39
N LYS A 3 13.61 -5.45 -10.63
CA LYS A 3 12.46 -4.60 -10.30
C LYS A 3 12.41 -4.52 -8.78
N THR A 4 12.90 -3.43 -8.20
CA THR A 4 12.84 -3.19 -6.76
C THR A 4 11.41 -2.86 -6.37
N TYR A 5 10.67 -3.89 -5.95
CA TYR A 5 9.34 -3.70 -5.38
C TYR A 5 9.47 -3.30 -3.91
N LYS A 6 8.73 -2.27 -3.52
CA LYS A 6 8.59 -1.88 -2.12
C LYS A 6 7.36 -2.55 -1.54
N ARG A 7 7.53 -3.28 -0.44
CA ARG A 7 6.44 -3.83 0.36
C ARG A 7 6.16 -2.89 1.53
N ALA A 8 4.91 -2.48 1.71
CA ALA A 8 4.44 -1.77 2.89
C ALA A 8 3.39 -2.63 3.61
N ILE A 9 3.42 -2.61 4.94
CA ILE A 9 2.45 -3.32 5.78
C ILE A 9 2.00 -2.36 6.86
N PHE A 10 0.69 -2.18 6.99
CA PHE A 10 0.08 -1.32 8.01
C PHE A 10 -1.34 -1.80 8.32
N GLU A 11 -1.91 -1.29 9.40
CA GLU A 11 -3.31 -1.52 9.75
C GLU A 11 -4.17 -0.39 9.21
N CYS A 12 -5.36 -0.73 8.74
CA CYS A 12 -6.35 0.22 8.22
C CYS A 12 -7.76 -0.23 8.61
N ILE A 13 -8.70 0.71 8.65
CA ILE A 13 -10.10 0.41 8.97
C ILE A 13 -10.71 -0.42 7.84
N ASP A 14 -10.53 0.04 6.60
CA ASP A 14 -11.09 -0.57 5.41
C ASP A 14 -10.29 -0.16 4.16
N TYR A 15 -10.83 -0.43 2.98
CA TYR A 15 -10.18 -0.13 1.70
C TYR A 15 -10.00 1.37 1.42
N GLU A 16 -10.96 2.21 1.83
CA GLU A 16 -10.90 3.66 1.69
C GLU A 16 -9.74 4.24 2.50
N ASP A 17 -9.66 3.82 3.77
CA ASP A 17 -8.58 4.20 4.68
C ASP A 17 -7.20 3.74 4.14
N MET A 18 -7.12 2.51 3.61
CA MET A 18 -5.91 2.02 2.94
C MET A 18 -5.49 2.87 1.74
N LYS A 19 -6.44 3.27 0.89
CA LYS A 19 -6.18 4.16 -0.26
C LYS A 19 -5.71 5.54 0.20
N GLU A 20 -6.24 6.05 1.30
CA GLU A 20 -5.83 7.34 1.85
C GLU A 20 -4.41 7.29 2.40
N ILE A 21 -4.08 6.26 3.19
CA ILE A 21 -2.72 6.03 3.68
C ILE A 21 -1.75 5.89 2.51
N PHE A 22 -2.13 5.16 1.45
CA PHE A 22 -1.34 5.06 0.23
C PHE A 22 -1.12 6.43 -0.42
N ARG A 23 -2.18 7.23 -0.61
CA ARG A 23 -2.10 8.57 -1.21
C ARG A 23 -1.19 9.51 -0.45
N LYS A 24 -1.32 9.56 0.88
CA LYS A 24 -0.56 10.47 1.74
C LYS A 24 0.93 10.09 1.84
N ASN A 25 1.24 8.80 1.94
CA ASN A 25 2.60 8.34 2.29
C ASN A 25 3.44 7.84 1.12
N TYR A 26 2.81 7.33 0.06
CA TYR A 26 3.51 6.57 -0.97
C TYR A 26 3.22 7.02 -2.40
N ALA A 27 2.06 7.63 -2.67
CA ALA A 27 1.65 7.94 -4.05
C ALA A 27 2.54 8.95 -4.75
N ASP A 28 3.33 9.76 -4.04
CA ASP A 28 4.32 10.66 -4.65
C ASP A 28 5.42 9.86 -5.38
N LYS A 29 6.06 8.92 -4.67
CA LYS A 29 7.26 8.20 -5.14
C LYS A 29 6.98 6.81 -5.71
N TYR A 30 5.82 6.25 -5.42
CA TYR A 30 5.49 4.86 -5.72
C TYR A 30 4.14 4.71 -6.42
N ARG A 31 4.05 3.73 -7.31
CA ARG A 31 2.80 3.26 -7.93
C ARG A 31 2.40 1.96 -7.27
N LEU A 32 1.17 1.90 -6.76
CA LEU A 32 0.59 0.66 -6.24
C LEU A 32 0.43 -0.35 -7.37
N ILE A 33 0.93 -1.56 -7.17
CA ILE A 33 0.78 -2.68 -8.11
C ILE A 33 -0.26 -3.66 -7.60
N SER A 34 -0.17 -4.00 -6.33
CA SER A 34 -1.06 -4.97 -5.70
C SER A 34 -1.25 -4.61 -4.25
N TYR A 35 -2.40 -4.98 -3.70
CA TYR A 35 -2.67 -4.89 -2.29
C TYR A 35 -3.38 -6.16 -1.84
N ARG A 36 -3.24 -6.48 -0.55
CA ARG A 36 -4.00 -7.52 0.13
C ARG A 36 -4.52 -6.93 1.44
N LEU A 37 -5.84 -7.01 1.63
CA LEU A 37 -6.49 -6.71 2.89
C LEU A 37 -6.86 -8.02 3.57
N THR A 38 -6.39 -8.22 4.79
CA THR A 38 -6.78 -9.36 5.62
C THR A 38 -7.44 -8.82 6.87
N ARG A 39 -8.71 -9.16 7.11
CA ARG A 39 -9.40 -8.78 8.35
C ARG A 39 -8.62 -9.35 9.54
N ILE A 40 -8.22 -8.49 10.47
CA ILE A 40 -7.59 -8.92 11.72
C ILE A 40 -8.68 -9.11 12.76
N ASN A 41 -9.51 -8.06 12.95
CA ASN A 41 -10.59 -8.01 13.94
C ASN A 41 -11.87 -7.43 13.31
N GLU A 42 -12.94 -7.29 14.09
CA GLU A 42 -14.21 -6.76 13.58
C GLU A 42 -14.10 -5.37 12.94
N VAL A 43 -13.17 -4.55 13.44
CA VAL A 43 -13.01 -3.13 13.10
C VAL A 43 -11.78 -2.81 12.25
N SER A 44 -10.86 -3.77 12.06
CA SER A 44 -9.54 -3.49 11.46
C SER A 44 -9.09 -4.56 10.47
N HIS A 45 -8.37 -4.11 9.47
CA HIS A 45 -7.74 -4.92 8.43
C HIS A 45 -6.23 -4.68 8.39
N ARG A 46 -5.47 -5.73 8.13
CA ARG A 46 -4.07 -5.67 7.74
C ARG A 46 -3.99 -5.36 6.26
N ALA A 47 -3.40 -4.22 5.91
CA ALA A 47 -3.05 -3.88 4.54
C ALA A 47 -1.61 -4.30 4.25
N ILE A 48 -1.43 -5.06 3.17
CA ILE A 48 -0.12 -5.36 2.58
C ILE A 48 -0.11 -4.80 1.18
N LEU A 49 0.73 -3.80 0.91
CA LEU A 49 0.85 -3.16 -0.39
C LEU A 49 2.18 -3.57 -1.03
N ILE A 50 2.12 -3.91 -2.31
CA ILE A 50 3.29 -4.08 -3.18
C ILE A 50 3.28 -2.93 -4.19
N MET A 51 4.36 -2.17 -4.17
CA MET A 51 4.49 -0.94 -4.93
C MET A 51 5.78 -0.94 -5.74
N HIS A 52 5.78 -0.23 -6.85
CA HIS A 52 6.98 -0.01 -7.67
C HIS A 52 7.31 1.47 -7.69
N GLN A 53 8.60 1.79 -7.63
CA GLN A 53 9.06 3.16 -7.66
C GLN A 53 8.67 3.83 -8.98
N LYS A 54 8.04 5.00 -8.91
CA LYS A 54 7.84 5.80 -10.10
C LYS A 54 9.22 6.23 -10.59
N LYS A 55 9.51 6.03 -11.88
CA LYS A 55 10.71 6.64 -12.47
C LYS A 55 10.51 8.15 -12.38
N VAL A 56 11.24 8.81 -11.48
CA VAL A 56 11.37 10.25 -11.51
C VAL A 56 12.13 10.54 -12.81
N LYS A 57 11.46 11.21 -13.74
CA LYS A 57 12.02 11.54 -15.05
C LYS A 57 12.86 12.81 -14.93
#